data_AF-A0A382VMM7-F1
#
_entry.id   AF-A0A382VMM7-F1
#
_cell.length_a   1.000
_cell.length_b   1.000
_cell.length_c   1.000
_cell.angle_alpha   90.00
_cell.angle_beta   90.00
_cell.angle_gamma   90.00
#
_symmetry.space_group_name_H-M   'P 1'
#
loop_
_entity.id
_entity.type
_entity.pdbx_description
1 polymer ?
#
loop_
_entity_poly.entity_id
_entity_poly.type
_entity_poly.pdbx_seq_one_letter_code
_entity_poly.pdbx_strand_id
1 'polypeptide(L)'
;MKILKKAVQLKHHSGFRKYFANTSWLLGERILRMAISLFVGIYVARYLGPERFGLLSYALSFVWLFSSLASFGLDDILVRELVQRPEQRNNLLG
;
A
#
# COMPACT_ATOMS: atom_id res chain seq x y z
N MET A 1 -8.78 35.20 13.97
CA MET A 1 -7.40 35.45 13.47
C MET A 1 -6.26 34.74 14.23
N LYS A 2 -6.45 34.27 15.49
CA LYS A 2 -5.41 33.52 16.24
C LYS A 2 -5.21 32.06 15.76
N ILE A 3 -6.27 31.43 15.27
CA ILE A 3 -6.29 30.00 14.85
C ILE A 3 -5.46 29.80 13.56
N LEU A 4 -5.58 30.72 12.60
CA LEU A 4 -4.81 30.73 11.36
C LEU A 4 -3.30 30.90 11.62
N LYS A 5 -2.91 31.76 12.57
CA LYS A 5 -1.49 31.92 12.95
C LYS A 5 -0.92 30.67 13.62
N LYS A 6 -1.71 29.96 14.44
CA LYS A 6 -1.33 28.68 15.06
C LYS A 6 -1.09 27.58 14.02
N ALA A 7 -1.93 27.52 12.97
CA ALA A 7 -1.78 26.58 11.87
C ALA A 7 -0.51 26.82 11.04
N VAL A 8 -0.11 28.09 10.87
CA VAL A 8 1.15 28.46 10.19
C VAL A 8 2.38 28.15 11.06
N GLN A 9 2.27 28.30 12.38
CA GLN A 9 3.36 27.99 13.31
C GLN A 9 3.65 26.49 13.42
N LEU A 10 2.62 25.63 13.29
CA LEU A 10 2.75 24.17 13.22
C LEU A 10 3.50 23.69 11.96
N LYS A 11 3.34 24.37 10.83
CA LYS A 11 4.06 24.05 9.57
C LYS A 11 5.59 24.22 9.69
N HIS A 12 6.06 25.03 10.64
CA HIS A 12 7.49 25.27 10.86
C HIS A 12 8.18 24.28 11.80
N HIS A 13 7.43 23.40 12.47
CA HIS A 13 8.03 22.37 13.29
C HIS A 13 8.62 21.26 12.41
N SER A 14 9.92 21.00 12.56
CA SER A 14 10.66 19.97 11.79
C SER A 14 9.98 18.60 11.77
N GLY A 15 9.38 18.19 12.89
CA GLY A 15 8.58 16.97 13.01
C GLY A 15 7.34 16.99 12.09
N PHE A 16 6.51 18.04 12.15
CA PHE A 16 5.31 18.14 11.32
C PHE A 16 5.64 18.05 9.84
N ARG A 17 6.69 18.74 9.37
CA ARG A 17 7.10 18.69 7.96
C ARG A 17 7.55 17.29 7.53
N LYS A 18 8.29 16.57 8.38
CA LYS A 18 8.77 15.20 8.09
C LYS A 18 7.61 14.19 8.04
N TYR A 19 6.73 14.21 9.03
CA TYR A 19 5.56 13.31 9.04
C TYR A 19 4.58 13.64 7.92
N PHE A 20 4.31 14.91 7.68
CA PHE A 20 3.42 15.33 6.59
C PHE A 20 3.98 14.91 5.23
N ALA A 21 5.27 15.12 4.95
CA ALA A 21 5.89 14.69 3.70
C ALA A 21 5.80 13.17 3.50
N ASN A 22 6.11 12.37 4.52
CA ASN A 22 6.05 10.92 4.44
C ASN A 22 4.62 10.41 4.22
N THR A 23 3.65 10.92 4.98
CA THR A 23 2.26 10.52 4.83
C THR A 23 1.68 10.97 3.49
N SER A 24 1.97 12.20 3.04
CA SER A 24 1.56 12.68 1.72
C SER A 24 2.16 11.85 0.60
N TRP A 25 3.41 11.41 0.73
CA TRP A 25 4.04 10.49 -0.23
C TRP A 25 3.30 9.16 -0.30
N LEU A 26 3.06 8.51 0.85
CA LEU A 26 2.35 7.23 0.91
C LEU A 26 0.92 7.33 0.35
N LEU A 27 0.22 8.43 0.67
CA LEU A 27 -1.12 8.69 0.14
C LEU A 27 -1.09 8.91 -1.37
N GLY A 28 -0.13 9.68 -1.88
CA GLY A 28 0.05 9.92 -3.31
C GLY A 28 0.30 8.63 -4.07
N GLU A 29 1.20 7.78 -3.57
CA GLU A 29 1.47 6.46 -4.13
C GLU A 29 0.21 5.59 -4.15
N ARG A 30 -0.56 5.57 -3.05
CA ARG A 30 -1.79 4.79 -2.96
C ARG A 30 -2.85 5.24 -3.97
N ILE A 31 -3.03 6.55 -4.13
CA ILE A 31 -3.96 7.12 -5.13
C ILE A 31 -3.51 6.75 -6.54
N LEU A 32 -2.21 6.91 -6.83
CA LEU A 32 -1.65 6.57 -8.14
C LEU A 32 -1.85 5.08 -8.46
N ARG A 33 -1.55 4.20 -7.50
CA ARG A 33 -1.77 2.75 -7.62
C ARG A 33 -3.23 2.42 -7.89
N MET A 34 -4.16 3.02 -7.15
CA MET A 34 -5.60 2.82 -7.37
C MET A 34 -6.03 3.28 -8.76
N ALA A 35 -5.55 4.43 -9.23
CA ALA A 35 -5.83 4.94 -10.56
C ALA A 35 -5.31 3.97 -11.64
N ILE A 36 -4.05 3.53 -11.55
CA ILE A 36 -3.47 2.58 -12.49
C ILE A 36 -4.26 1.26 -12.48
N SER A 37 -4.57 0.70 -11.31
CA SER A 37 -5.35 -0.53 -11.19
C SER A 37 -6.73 -0.41 -11.84
N LEU A 38 -7.39 0.75 -11.72
CA LEU A 38 -8.67 1.00 -12.38
C LEU A 38 -8.53 0.99 -13.90
N PHE A 39 -7.57 1.74 -14.45
CA PHE A 39 -7.37 1.80 -15.90
C PHE A 39 -6.98 0.44 -16.49
N VAL A 40 -6.06 -0.27 -15.83
CA VAL A 40 -5.66 -1.63 -16.24
C VAL A 40 -6.85 -2.58 -16.14
N GLY A 41 -7.63 -2.53 -15.07
CA GLY A 41 -8.83 -3.35 -14.91
C GLY A 41 -9.86 -3.13 -16.02
N ILE A 42 -10.14 -1.87 -16.36
CA ILE A 42 -11.04 -1.51 -17.48
C ILE A 42 -10.48 -2.03 -18.80
N TYR A 43 -9.18 -1.82 -19.06
CA TYR A 43 -8.52 -2.26 -20.28
C TYR A 43 -8.60 -3.79 -20.44
N VAL A 44 -8.27 -4.53 -19.38
CA VAL A 44 -8.31 -5.99 -19.34
C VAL A 44 -9.74 -6.51 -19.54
N ALA A 45 -10.74 -5.91 -18.87
CA ALA A 45 -12.14 -6.28 -19.03
C ALA A 45 -12.63 -6.06 -20.48
N ARG A 46 -12.23 -4.95 -21.11
CA ARG A 46 -12.56 -4.68 -22.52
C ARG A 46 -11.87 -5.64 -23.49
N TYR A 47 -10.62 -5.98 -23.22
CA TYR A 47 -9.84 -6.89 -24.08
C TYR A 47 -10.33 -8.34 -23.99
N LEU A 48 -10.62 -8.82 -22.78
CA LEU A 48 -11.04 -10.21 -22.53
C LEU A 48 -12.52 -10.45 -22.85
N GLY A 49 -13.35 -9.43 -22.74
CA GLY A 49 -14.81 -9.58 -22.77
C GLY A 49 -15.35 -10.30 -21.53
N PRO A 50 -16.68 -10.41 -21.40
CA PRO A 50 -17.34 -10.85 -20.16
C PRO A 50 -17.02 -12.29 -19.76
N GLU A 51 -16.92 -13.22 -20.72
CA GLU A 51 -16.69 -14.65 -20.46
C GLU A 51 -15.30 -14.90 -19.87
N ARG A 52 -14.25 -14.43 -20.56
CA ARG A 52 -12.87 -14.62 -20.12
C ARG A 52 -12.54 -13.78 -18.89
N PHE A 53 -13.12 -12.58 -18.78
CA PHE A 53 -12.99 -11.77 -17.57
C PHE A 53 -13.69 -12.42 -16.36
N GLY A 54 -14.81 -13.11 -16.57
CA GLY A 54 -15.47 -13.93 -15.56
C GLY A 54 -14.58 -15.07 -15.06
N LEU A 55 -13.95 -15.81 -15.98
CA LEU A 55 -12.99 -16.85 -15.64
C LEU A 55 -11.78 -16.31 -14.86
N LEU A 56 -11.22 -15.17 -15.31
CA LEU A 56 -10.13 -14.49 -14.60
C LEU A 56 -10.55 -14.09 -13.19
N SER A 57 -11.74 -13.50 -13.03
CA SER A 57 -12.27 -13.07 -11.73
C SER A 57 -12.47 -14.26 -10.77
N TYR A 58 -12.96 -15.38 -11.30
CA TYR A 58 -13.09 -16.62 -10.55
C TYR A 58 -11.72 -17.12 -10.06
N ALA A 59 -10.72 -17.22 -10.94
CA ALA A 59 -9.37 -17.63 -10.58
C ALA A 59 -8.73 -16.68 -9.55
N LEU A 60 -8.86 -15.36 -9.74
CA LEU A 60 -8.38 -14.36 -8.80
C LEU A 60 -9.01 -14.52 -7.42
N SER A 61 -10.28 -14.90 -7.34
CA SER A 61 -10.97 -15.09 -6.05
C SER A 61 -10.31 -16.17 -5.19
N PHE A 62 -9.85 -17.26 -5.80
CA PHE A 62 -9.06 -18.27 -5.10
C PHE A 62 -7.68 -17.73 -4.70
N VAL A 63 -7.00 -17.02 -5.60
CA VAL A 63 -5.70 -16.41 -5.28
C VAL A 63 -5.81 -15.48 -4.09
N TRP A 64 -6.82 -14.61 -4.05
CA TRP A 64 -7.04 -13.68 -2.94
C TRP A 64 -7.36 -14.40 -1.63
N LEU A 65 -8.18 -15.45 -1.69
CA LEU A 65 -8.51 -16.27 -0.52
C LEU A 65 -7.26 -16.88 0.12
N PHE A 66 -6.42 -17.55 -0.68
CA PHE A 66 -5.20 -18.17 -0.17
C PHE A 66 -4.12 -17.15 0.18
N SER A 67 -4.03 -16.04 -0.55
CA SER A 67 -3.09 -14.96 -0.26
C SER A 67 -3.37 -14.33 1.11
N SER A 68 -4.65 -14.12 1.46
CA SER A 68 -5.01 -13.60 2.78
C SER A 68 -4.59 -14.54 3.91
N LEU A 69 -4.60 -15.86 3.68
CA LEU A 69 -4.12 -16.85 4.65
C LEU A 69 -2.58 -16.87 4.72
N ALA A 70 -1.91 -16.77 3.56
CA ALA A 70 -0.45 -16.77 3.47
C ALA A 70 0.18 -15.50 4.08
N SER A 71 -0.44 -14.34 3.89
CA SER A 71 0.01 -13.08 4.48
C SER A 71 -0.37 -12.94 5.95
N PHE A 72 -1.24 -13.81 6.48
CA PHE A 72 -1.72 -13.70 7.85
C PHE A 72 -0.59 -13.88 8.85
N GLY A 73 -0.19 -12.80 9.50
CA GLY A 73 0.89 -12.78 10.50
C GLY A 73 2.31 -12.79 9.91
N LEU A 74 2.50 -13.10 8.62
CA LEU A 74 3.82 -13.11 8.01
C LEU A 74 4.46 -11.72 8.01
N ASP A 75 3.73 -10.70 7.54
CA ASP A 75 4.24 -9.33 7.46
C ASP A 75 4.59 -8.77 8.85
N ASP A 76 3.74 -9.01 9.85
CA ASP A 76 3.97 -8.57 11.22
C ASP A 76 5.17 -9.27 11.87
N ILE A 77 5.30 -10.60 11.66
CA ILE A 77 6.44 -11.36 12.17
C ILE A 77 7.73 -10.89 11.50
N LEU A 78 7.73 -10.68 10.18
CA LEU A 78 8.89 -10.21 9.44
C LEU A 78 9.34 -8.83 9.92
N VAL A 79 8.41 -7.87 10.06
CA VAL A 79 8.75 -6.53 10.57
C VAL A 79 9.31 -6.61 11.99
N ARG A 80 8.70 -7.43 12.86
CA ARG A 80 9.18 -7.63 14.22
C ARG A 80 10.60 -8.20 14.25
N GLU A 81 10.86 -9.23 13.45
CA GLU A 81 12.16 -9.90 13.41
C GLU A 81 13.25 -8.98 12.83
N LEU A 82 12.93 -8.20 11.80
CA LEU A 82 13.85 -7.20 11.23
C LEU A 82 14.24 -6.09 12.22
N VAL A 83 13.33 -5.72 13.12
CA VAL A 83 13.60 -4.73 14.18
C VAL A 83 14.38 -5.36 15.34
N GLN A 84 14.07 -6.60 15.72
CA GLN A 84 14.71 -7.30 16.85
C GLN A 84 16.11 -7.84 16.50
N ARG A 85 16.31 -8.29 15.26
CA ARG A 85 17.53 -8.94 14.77
C ARG A 85 17.93 -8.38 13.39
N PRO A 86 18.40 -7.12 13.32
CA PRO A 86 18.76 -6.48 12.06
C PRO A 86 19.88 -7.21 11.31
N GLU A 87 20.73 -7.96 11.99
CA GLU A 87 21.77 -8.82 11.41
C GLU A 87 21.22 -9.94 10.52
N GLN A 88 19.97 -10.38 10.75
CA GLN A 88 19.32 -11.43 9.96
C GLN A 88 18.63 -10.89 8.69
N ARG A 89 18.72 -9.57 8.43
CA ARG A 89 18.03 -8.91 7.31
C ARG A 89 18.25 -9.59 5.97
N ASN A 90 19.49 -9.94 5.64
CA ASN A 90 19.80 -10.58 4.36
C ASN A 90 19.24 -12.00 4.27
N ASN A 91 19.11 -12.72 5.39
CA ASN A 91 18.54 -14.06 5.38
C ASN A 91 17.00 -14.05 5.31
N LEU A 92 16.36 -13.02 5.88
CA LEU A 92 14.89 -12.88 5.93
C LEU A 92 14.30 -12.24 4.67
N LEU A 93 15.04 -11.33 4.02
CA LEU A 93 14.57 -10.65 2.80
C LEU A 93 15.03 -11.32 1.51
N GLY A 94 16.03 -12.22 1.57
CA GLY A 94 16.67 -12.83 0.41
C GLY A 94 17.73 -11.93 -0.18
#